data_AF-A0A2V6F220-F1
#
_entry.id   AF-A0A2V6F220-F1
#
_cell.length_a   1.000
_cell.length_b   1.000
_cell.length_c   1.000
_cell.angle_alpha   90.00
_cell.angle_beta   90.00
_cell.angle_gamma   90.00
#
_symmetry.space_group_name_H-M   'P 1'
#
loop_
_entity.id
_entity.type
_entity.pdbx_description
1 polymer ?
#
loop_
_entity_poly.entity_id
_entity_poly.type
_entity_poly.pdbx_seq_one_letter_code
_entity_poly.pdbx_strand_id
1 'polypeptide(L)'
;MMRTVRSRVSSERWEQIKTAYASGIALREIARNMSIPAGTVLARAKREGWSQQRENAKALAKRDDAAKVVTPFEATSATMQQRGERHLGRMANIVEKTIPHVEAMEPGAILDRVDDVEKLDKVARRTFGISDDDVHGSNVLVNIAILGL
;
A
#
# COMPACT_ATOMS: atom_id res chain seq x y z
N MET A 1 10.83 -25.26 -60.07
CA MET A 1 10.82 -23.78 -59.92
C MET A 1 9.68 -23.42 -58.96
N MET A 2 9.97 -23.26 -57.66
CA MET A 2 8.93 -22.97 -56.65
C MET A 2 8.59 -21.48 -56.67
N ARG A 3 7.36 -21.14 -57.08
CA ARG A 3 6.77 -19.81 -56.90
C ARG A 3 6.65 -19.53 -55.40
N THR A 4 7.50 -18.68 -54.85
CA THR A 4 7.31 -18.13 -53.50
C THR A 4 6.14 -17.16 -53.53
N VAL A 5 4.95 -17.67 -53.20
CA VAL A 5 3.78 -16.85 -52.89
C VAL A 5 4.14 -16.06 -51.63
N ARG A 6 4.39 -14.75 -51.76
CA ARG A 6 4.51 -13.82 -50.62
C ARG A 6 3.12 -13.70 -49.97
N SER A 7 2.75 -14.63 -49.11
CA SER A 7 1.57 -14.45 -48.25
C SER A 7 1.88 -13.36 -47.24
N ARG A 8 1.12 -12.27 -47.31
CA ARG A 8 1.20 -11.17 -46.33
C ARG A 8 0.63 -11.71 -45.01
N VAL A 9 1.44 -11.70 -43.95
CA VAL A 9 0.97 -12.07 -42.60
C VAL A 9 -0.15 -11.11 -42.22
N SER A 10 -1.33 -11.65 -41.88
CA SER A 10 -2.52 -10.88 -41.49
C SER A 10 -2.29 -10.07 -40.22
N SER A 11 -3.06 -9.00 -40.02
CA SER A 11 -3.04 -8.20 -38.78
C SER A 11 -3.29 -9.05 -37.55
N GLU A 12 -4.25 -9.96 -37.61
CA GLU A 12 -4.57 -10.90 -36.53
C GLU A 12 -3.38 -11.76 -36.13
N ARG A 13 -2.64 -12.32 -37.11
CA ARG A 13 -1.41 -13.07 -36.82
C ARG A 13 -0.35 -12.19 -36.15
N TRP A 14 -0.26 -10.90 -36.51
CA TRP A 14 0.66 -9.98 -35.86
C TRP A 14 0.28 -9.70 -34.40
N GLU A 15 -1.02 -9.57 -34.10
CA GLU A 15 -1.50 -9.41 -32.71
C GLU A 15 -1.26 -10.66 -31.86
N GLN A 16 -1.41 -11.85 -32.45
CA GLN A 16 -1.06 -13.12 -31.76
C GLN A 16 0.44 -13.17 -31.42
N ILE A 17 1.32 -12.77 -32.36
CA ILE A 17 2.77 -12.70 -32.12
C ILE A 17 3.07 -11.69 -31.01
N LYS A 18 2.43 -10.51 -31.04
CA LYS A 18 2.63 -9.46 -30.04
C LYS A 18 2.22 -9.93 -28.65
N THR A 19 1.07 -10.59 -28.55
CA THR A 19 0.56 -11.19 -27.30
C THR A 19 1.49 -12.27 -26.76
N ALA A 20 1.95 -13.19 -27.62
CA ALA A 20 2.90 -14.23 -27.25
C ALA A 20 4.26 -13.66 -26.80
N TYR A 21 4.71 -12.55 -27.40
CA TYR A 21 5.93 -11.88 -26.97
C TYR A 21 5.77 -11.17 -25.63
N ALA A 22 4.60 -10.55 -25.41
CA ALA A 22 4.23 -9.91 -24.15
C ALA A 22 4.14 -10.93 -22.99
N SER A 23 3.67 -12.15 -23.26
CA SER A 23 3.64 -13.25 -22.27
C SER A 23 5.02 -13.85 -21.96
N GLY A 24 6.07 -13.40 -22.66
CA GLY A 24 7.46 -13.75 -22.33
C GLY A 24 8.16 -14.65 -23.34
N ILE A 25 7.45 -15.19 -24.34
CA ILE A 25 8.00 -16.11 -25.34
C ILE A 25 8.98 -15.37 -26.26
N ALA A 26 10.10 -16.01 -26.63
CA ALA A 26 11.10 -15.40 -27.49
C ALA A 26 10.60 -15.23 -28.94
N LEU A 27 10.89 -14.08 -29.58
CA LEU A 27 10.46 -13.79 -30.96
C LEU A 27 10.92 -14.85 -31.98
N ARG A 28 12.10 -15.44 -31.78
CA ARG A 28 12.61 -16.53 -32.63
C ARG A 28 11.83 -17.81 -32.47
N GLU A 29 11.34 -18.08 -31.26
CA GLU A 29 10.52 -19.25 -30.96
C GLU A 29 9.12 -19.08 -31.54
N ILE A 30 8.50 -17.91 -31.35
CA ILE A 30 7.21 -17.56 -31.97
C ILE A 30 7.29 -17.69 -33.50
N ALA A 31 8.38 -17.19 -34.10
CA ALA A 31 8.60 -17.30 -35.54
C ALA A 31 8.65 -18.76 -36.04
N ARG A 32 9.33 -19.65 -35.30
CA ARG A 32 9.35 -21.10 -35.61
C ARG A 32 7.97 -21.73 -35.47
N ASN A 33 7.27 -21.45 -34.38
CA ASN A 33 5.96 -22.04 -34.10
C ASN A 33 4.89 -21.62 -35.12
N MET A 34 4.99 -20.42 -35.66
CA MET A 34 4.03 -19.89 -36.65
C MET A 34 4.48 -20.06 -38.11
N SER A 35 5.62 -20.71 -38.36
CA SER A 35 6.21 -20.88 -39.69
C SER A 35 6.45 -19.55 -40.44
N ILE A 36 6.89 -18.53 -39.72
CA ILE A 36 7.22 -17.19 -40.27
C ILE A 36 8.75 -17.01 -40.21
N PRO A 37 9.39 -16.46 -41.26
CA PRO A 37 10.81 -16.16 -41.20
C PRO A 37 11.16 -15.25 -40.01
N ALA A 38 12.11 -15.68 -39.18
CA ALA A 38 12.49 -14.96 -37.96
C ALA A 38 12.92 -13.51 -38.24
N GLY A 39 13.58 -13.27 -39.38
CA GLY A 39 13.98 -11.92 -39.80
C GLY A 39 12.79 -10.96 -39.94
N THR A 40 11.64 -11.44 -40.44
CA THR A 40 10.42 -10.63 -40.60
C THR A 40 9.82 -10.24 -39.26
N VAL A 41 9.75 -11.19 -38.32
CA VAL A 41 9.22 -10.95 -36.97
C VAL A 41 10.13 -9.99 -36.20
N LEU A 42 11.45 -10.22 -36.23
CA LEU A 42 12.43 -9.37 -35.56
C LEU A 42 12.46 -7.94 -36.14
N ALA A 43 12.44 -7.80 -37.47
CA ALA A 43 12.42 -6.49 -38.11
C ALA A 43 11.17 -5.69 -37.75
N ARG A 44 10.00 -6.35 -37.67
CA ARG A 44 8.76 -5.69 -37.27
C ARG A 44 8.76 -5.32 -35.80
N ALA A 45 9.15 -6.23 -34.91
CA ALA A 45 9.27 -5.96 -33.48
C ALA A 45 10.20 -4.77 -33.18
N LYS A 46 11.28 -4.61 -33.96
CA LYS A 46 12.17 -3.45 -33.89
C LYS A 46 11.48 -2.16 -34.35
N ARG A 47 10.76 -2.18 -35.48
CA ARG A 47 10.04 -1.01 -36.01
C ARG A 47 8.93 -0.53 -35.09
N GLU A 48 8.25 -1.45 -34.42
CA GLU A 48 7.14 -1.15 -33.51
C GLU A 48 7.59 -1.00 -32.04
N GLY A 49 8.88 -1.12 -31.75
CA GLY A 49 9.43 -0.89 -30.40
C GLY A 49 8.91 -1.87 -29.34
N TRP A 50 8.61 -3.12 -29.70
CA TRP A 50 7.96 -4.07 -28.77
C TRP A 50 8.78 -4.34 -27.50
N SER A 51 10.11 -4.39 -27.60
CA SER A 51 10.98 -4.57 -26.42
C SER A 51 10.82 -3.42 -25.42
N GLN A 52 10.80 -2.18 -25.92
CA GLN A 52 10.63 -0.98 -25.10
C GLN A 52 9.24 -0.95 -24.44
N GLN A 53 8.19 -1.34 -25.18
CA GLN A 53 6.85 -1.46 -24.61
C GLN A 53 6.80 -2.49 -23.48
N ARG A 54 7.47 -3.64 -23.66
CA ARG A 54 7.52 -4.70 -22.63
C ARG A 54 8.30 -4.28 -21.40
N GLU A 55 9.41 -3.55 -21.58
CA GLU A 55 10.21 -3.01 -20.48
C GLU A 55 9.48 -1.92 -19.72
N ASN A 56 8.84 -0.99 -20.42
CA ASN A 56 8.01 0.07 -19.81
C ASN A 56 6.86 -0.53 -19.00
N ALA A 57 6.16 -1.53 -19.55
CA ALA A 57 5.09 -2.24 -18.83
C ALA A 57 5.61 -2.92 -17.55
N LYS A 58 6.79 -3.56 -17.61
CA LYS A 58 7.44 -4.14 -16.42
C LYS A 58 7.86 -3.08 -15.40
N ALA A 59 8.35 -1.93 -15.86
CA ALA A 59 8.74 -0.84 -14.97
C ALA A 59 7.53 -0.21 -14.26
N LEU A 60 6.40 -0.10 -14.96
CA LEU A 60 5.15 0.39 -14.38
C LEU A 60 4.63 -0.57 -13.31
N ALA A 61 4.55 -1.87 -13.61
CA ALA A 61 4.12 -2.88 -12.64
C ALA A 61 4.97 -2.88 -11.37
N LYS A 62 6.30 -2.75 -11.49
CA LYS A 62 7.21 -2.64 -10.33
C LYS A 62 6.97 -1.40 -9.48
N ARG A 63 6.55 -0.27 -10.08
CA ARG A 63 6.21 0.94 -9.34
C ARG A 63 4.92 0.75 -8.54
N ASP A 64 3.93 0.12 -9.14
CA ASP A 64 2.65 -0.17 -8.48
C ASP A 64 2.84 -1.18 -7.33
N ASP A 65 3.67 -2.21 -7.53
CA ASP A 65 4.03 -3.15 -6.47
C ASP A 65 4.74 -2.45 -5.32
N ALA A 66 5.72 -1.57 -5.61
CA ALA A 66 6.43 -0.80 -4.59
C ALA A 66 5.51 0.15 -3.81
N ALA A 67 4.54 0.77 -4.49
CA ALA A 67 3.54 1.63 -3.85
C ALA A 67 2.56 0.86 -2.95
N LYS A 68 2.37 -0.44 -3.20
CA LYS A 68 1.46 -1.31 -2.44
C LYS A 68 2.12 -1.95 -1.21
N VAL A 69 3.45 -1.93 -1.11
CA VAL A 69 4.15 -2.44 0.08
C VAL A 69 3.93 -1.47 1.24
N VAL A 70 2.98 -1.81 2.10
CA VAL A 70 2.84 -1.15 3.41
C VAL A 70 4.12 -1.40 4.18
N THR A 71 4.81 -0.32 4.51
CA THR A 71 6.06 -0.39 5.28
C THR A 71 5.76 -0.85 6.71
N PRO A 72 6.74 -1.48 7.41
CA PRO A 72 6.57 -1.82 8.82
C PRO A 72 6.13 -0.62 9.68
N PHE A 73 6.66 0.57 9.37
CA PHE A 73 6.29 1.83 10.02
C PHE A 73 4.81 2.15 9.83
N GLU A 74 4.31 2.15 8.59
CA GLU A 74 2.89 2.41 8.29
C GLU A 74 1.96 1.39 8.97
N ALA A 75 2.35 0.11 9.01
CA ALA A 75 1.59 -0.93 9.70
C ALA A 75 1.52 -0.68 11.22
N THR A 76 2.63 -0.30 11.85
CA THR A 76 2.62 0.08 13.28
C THR A 76 1.80 1.33 13.54
N SER A 77 1.93 2.36 12.70
CA SER A 77 1.18 3.62 12.84
C SER A 77 -0.33 3.38 12.72
N ALA A 78 -0.76 2.61 11.72
CA ALA A 78 -2.16 2.22 11.56
C ALA A 78 -2.69 1.43 12.77
N THR A 79 -1.87 0.54 13.34
CA THR A 79 -2.23 -0.22 14.55
C THR A 79 -2.37 0.69 15.76
N MET A 80 -1.48 1.68 15.93
CA MET A 80 -1.57 2.65 17.03
C MET A 80 -2.81 3.53 16.91
N GLN A 81 -3.14 3.99 15.69
CA GLN A 81 -4.34 4.75 15.42
C GLN A 81 -5.62 3.97 15.78
N GLN A 82 -5.72 2.72 15.33
CA GLN A 82 -6.86 1.85 15.65
C GLN A 82 -7.01 1.61 17.17
N ARG A 83 -5.89 1.47 17.89
CA ARG A 83 -5.91 1.36 19.36
C ARG A 83 -6.42 2.64 20.02
N GLY A 84 -6.05 3.79 19.48
CA GLY A 84 -6.53 5.10 19.91
C GLY A 84 -8.04 5.25 19.73
N GLU A 85 -8.56 4.94 18.56
CA GLU A 85 -10.00 4.98 18.26
C GLU A 85 -10.80 4.06 19.21
N ARG A 86 -10.30 2.84 19.45
CA ARG A 86 -10.91 1.91 20.42
C ARG A 86 -10.85 2.45 21.84
N HIS A 87 -9.80 3.18 22.22
CA HIS A 87 -9.70 3.79 23.53
C HIS A 87 -10.76 4.88 23.73
N LEU A 88 -10.95 5.77 22.75
CA LEU A 88 -12.02 6.77 22.79
C LEU A 88 -13.41 6.13 22.94
N GLY A 89 -13.72 5.11 22.12
CA GLY A 89 -15.00 4.41 22.21
C GLY A 89 -15.22 3.73 23.57
N ARG A 90 -14.16 3.19 24.18
CA ARG A 90 -14.24 2.64 25.54
C ARG A 90 -14.50 3.72 26.59
N MET A 91 -13.82 4.86 26.49
CA MET A 91 -13.99 5.96 27.43
C MET A 91 -15.39 6.57 27.37
N ALA A 92 -15.95 6.76 26.17
CA ALA A 92 -17.33 7.20 25.99
C ALA A 92 -18.32 6.26 26.69
N ASN A 93 -18.20 4.95 26.45
CA ASN A 93 -19.04 3.92 27.07
C ASN A 93 -18.86 3.83 28.60
N ILE A 94 -17.63 4.02 29.11
CA ILE A 94 -17.38 4.07 30.56
C ILE A 94 -18.08 5.29 31.16
N VAL A 95 -17.92 6.46 30.56
CA VAL A 95 -18.53 7.71 31.03
C VAL A 95 -20.06 7.57 31.06
N GLU A 96 -20.68 7.13 29.96
CA GLU A 96 -22.12 6.91 29.87
C GLU A 96 -22.66 5.98 30.97
N LYS A 97 -21.94 4.89 31.28
CA LYS A 97 -22.36 3.92 32.30
C LYS A 97 -22.07 4.37 33.72
N THR A 98 -21.06 5.22 33.93
CA THR A 98 -20.58 5.56 35.27
C THR A 98 -21.23 6.83 35.81
N ILE A 99 -21.66 7.76 34.93
CA ILE A 99 -22.35 9.00 35.33
C ILE A 99 -23.52 8.74 36.32
N PRO A 100 -24.47 7.82 36.05
CA PRO A 100 -25.59 7.59 36.97
C PRO A 100 -25.17 7.07 38.35
N HIS A 101 -24.02 6.38 38.42
CA HIS A 101 -23.48 5.86 39.67
C HIS A 101 -22.74 6.94 40.46
N VAL A 102 -22.03 7.83 39.77
CA VAL A 102 -21.35 8.99 40.37
C VAL A 102 -22.37 9.99 40.93
N GLU A 103 -23.46 10.24 40.20
CA GLU A 103 -24.55 11.12 40.67
C GLU A 103 -25.22 10.61 41.96
N ALA A 104 -25.15 9.30 42.23
CA ALA A 104 -25.70 8.67 43.42
C ALA A 104 -24.69 8.53 44.59
N MET A 105 -23.44 8.93 44.42
CA MET A 105 -22.39 8.82 45.44
C MET A 105 -22.28 10.06 46.34
N GLU A 106 -21.81 9.84 47.58
CA GLU A 106 -21.40 10.91 48.50
C GLU A 106 -20.23 11.74 47.90
N PRO A 107 -20.31 13.08 47.89
CA PRO A 107 -19.35 13.94 47.18
C PRO A 107 -17.88 13.72 47.52
N GLY A 108 -17.56 13.32 48.76
CA GLY A 108 -16.19 13.08 49.19
C GLY A 108 -15.54 11.83 48.58
N ALA A 109 -16.32 10.81 48.22
CA ALA A 109 -15.81 9.56 47.67
C ALA A 109 -15.43 9.66 46.17
N ILE A 110 -15.91 10.69 45.49
CA ILE A 110 -15.66 10.95 44.06
C ILE A 110 -14.26 11.56 43.87
N LEU A 111 -13.87 12.48 44.75
CA LEU A 111 -12.63 13.26 44.62
C LEU A 111 -11.37 12.38 44.74
N ASP A 112 -11.39 11.33 45.54
CA ASP A 112 -10.25 10.42 45.72
C ASP A 112 -9.92 9.56 44.49
N ARG A 113 -10.81 9.49 43.50
CA ARG A 113 -10.69 8.57 42.34
C ARG A 113 -10.65 9.27 40.99
N VAL A 114 -11.12 10.52 40.91
CA VAL A 114 -11.16 11.29 39.65
C VAL A 114 -9.75 11.60 39.13
N ASP A 115 -8.83 11.98 40.00
CA ASP A 115 -7.46 12.34 39.61
C ASP A 115 -6.71 11.17 38.95
N ASP A 116 -6.92 9.94 39.42
CA ASP A 116 -6.27 8.75 38.88
C ASP A 116 -6.82 8.39 37.50
N VAL A 117 -8.14 8.56 37.31
CA VAL A 117 -8.80 8.34 36.02
C VAL A 117 -8.37 9.40 35.00
N GLU A 118 -8.28 10.66 35.42
CA GLU A 118 -7.81 11.76 34.57
C GLU A 118 -6.35 11.56 34.14
N LYS A 119 -5.47 11.18 35.07
CA LYS A 119 -4.07 10.85 34.76
C LYS A 119 -3.97 9.69 33.78
N LEU A 120 -4.78 8.65 33.96
CA LEU A 120 -4.79 7.49 33.07
C LEU A 120 -5.25 7.86 31.65
N ASP A 121 -6.32 8.64 31.53
CA ASP A 121 -6.85 9.12 30.24
C ASP A 121 -5.81 10.02 29.53
N LYS A 122 -5.18 10.93 30.26
CA LYS A 122 -4.13 11.81 29.73
C LYS A 122 -2.92 11.05 29.19
N VAL A 123 -2.45 10.03 29.92
CA VAL A 123 -1.34 9.17 29.46
C VAL A 123 -1.74 8.39 28.20
N ALA A 124 -2.96 7.87 28.15
CA ALA A 124 -3.46 7.13 27.00
C ALA A 124 -3.60 8.02 25.75
N ARG A 125 -4.19 9.22 25.86
CA ARG A 125 -4.29 10.20 24.78
C ARG A 125 -2.92 10.60 24.23
N ARG A 126 -1.94 10.84 25.10
CA ARG A 126 -0.55 11.11 24.69
C ARG A 126 0.07 9.92 23.95
N THR A 127 -0.17 8.70 24.42
CA THR A 127 0.38 7.46 23.84
C THR A 127 -0.18 7.18 22.45
N PHE A 128 -1.43 7.56 22.21
CA PHE A 128 -2.12 7.35 20.93
C PHE A 128 -2.09 8.58 20.00
N GLY A 129 -1.53 9.72 20.44
CA GLY A 129 -1.49 10.95 19.66
C GLY A 129 -2.86 11.63 19.48
N ILE A 130 -3.75 11.52 20.46
CA ILE A 130 -5.14 12.02 20.43
C ILE A 130 -5.32 13.34 21.22
N SER A 131 -4.22 13.98 21.63
CA SER A 131 -4.31 15.19 22.47
C SER A 131 -4.86 16.39 21.68
N ASP A 132 -5.77 17.14 22.31
CA ASP A 132 -6.31 18.44 21.84
C ASP A 132 -5.33 19.62 22.07
N ASP A 133 -4.10 19.34 22.54
CA ASP A 133 -3.09 20.35 22.85
C ASP A 133 -2.44 20.89 21.56
N ASP A 134 -3.22 21.60 20.75
CA ASP A 134 -2.75 22.49 19.68
C ASP A 134 -2.38 23.87 20.26
N VAL A 135 -1.88 23.91 21.51
CA VAL A 135 -1.43 25.14 22.17
C VAL A 135 0.01 24.95 22.65
N HIS A 136 0.92 25.40 21.78
CA HIS A 136 2.36 25.60 21.99
C HIS A 136 3.26 24.36 21.95
N GLY A 137 3.64 24.00 20.73
CA GLY A 137 5.06 23.95 20.35
C GLY A 137 5.98 23.11 21.24
N SER A 138 5.88 21.79 21.14
CA SER A 138 7.05 20.93 21.21
C SER A 138 6.77 19.63 20.46
N ASN A 139 7.28 19.59 19.23
CA ASN A 139 7.62 18.37 18.54
C ASN A 139 8.44 17.48 19.47
N VAL A 140 7.81 16.58 20.21
CA VAL A 140 8.50 15.39 20.70
C VAL A 140 8.35 14.34 19.61
N LEU A 141 8.99 14.62 18.47
CA LEU A 141 9.47 13.58 17.58
C LEU A 141 10.39 12.72 18.46
N VAL A 142 9.94 11.51 18.80
CA VAL A 142 10.78 10.52 19.46
C VAL A 142 11.96 10.26 18.53
N ASN A 143 13.10 10.84 18.86
CA ASN A 143 14.31 10.71 18.06
C ASN A 143 14.86 9.29 18.26
N ILE A 144 14.53 8.41 17.33
CA ILE A 144 14.87 6.97 17.36
C ILE A 144 16.40 6.75 17.35
N ALA A 145 17.19 7.79 17.07
CA ALA A 145 18.65 7.79 17.22
C ALA A 145 19.14 7.65 18.67
N ILE A 146 18.29 7.81 19.69
CA ILE A 146 18.66 7.67 21.11
C ILE A 146 18.50 6.22 21.62
N LEU A 147 17.81 5.35 20.89
CA LEU A 147 17.71 3.92 21.21
C LEU A 147 18.74 3.15 20.38
N GLY A 148 20.01 3.32 20.72
CA GLY A 148 21.04 2.39 20.28
C GLY A 148 20.91 1.06 21.03
N LEU A 149 20.36 0.04 20.36
CA LEU A 149 20.59 -1.39 20.60
C LEU A 149 20.47 -2.15 19.29
#